data_AF-A0A1A6FYN7-F1
#
_entry.id   AF-A0A1A6FYN7-F1
#
_cell.length_a   1.000
_cell.length_b   1.000
_cell.length_c   1.000
_cell.angle_alpha   90.00
_cell.angle_beta   90.00
_cell.angle_gamma   90.00
#
_symmetry.space_group_name_H-M   'P 1'
#
loop_
_entity.id
_entity.type
_entity.pdbx_description
1 polymer ?
#
loop_
_entity_poly.entity_id
_entity_poly.type
_entity_poly.pdbx_seq_one_letter_code
_entity_poly.pdbx_strand_id
1 'polypeptide(L)'
;ELKDPHCRDEMAAARGALKKNATMLYTASQAFLRHPDVAATRANRDYVFKQVQEAIAGISSAAQATSPTDEAKGHTGIGELAAALNEFD
;
A
#
# COMPACT_ATOMS: atom_id res chain seq x y z
N GLU A 1 0.82 7.29 17.53
CA GLU A 1 -0.44 6.65 17.11
C GLU A 1 -1.14 7.52 16.08
N LEU A 2 -1.51 6.94 14.93
CA LEU A 2 -2.32 7.61 13.90
C LEU A 2 -3.75 7.78 14.43
N LYS A 3 -4.27 9.01 14.41
CA LYS A 3 -5.60 9.32 14.96
C LYS A 3 -6.73 9.02 13.99
N ASP A 4 -6.48 9.23 12.70
CA ASP A 4 -7.45 8.98 11.63
C ASP A 4 -7.57 7.47 11.34
N PRO A 5 -8.76 6.88 11.46
CA PRO A 5 -9.02 5.49 11.07
C PRO A 5 -8.61 5.17 9.63
N HIS A 6 -8.81 6.08 8.68
CA HIS A 6 -8.45 5.84 7.29
C HIS A 6 -6.94 5.70 7.13
N CYS A 7 -6.17 6.65 7.67
CA CYS A 7 -4.71 6.56 7.69
C CYS A 7 -4.19 5.29 8.40
N ARG A 8 -4.91 4.75 9.40
CA ARG A 8 -4.55 3.48 10.06
C ARG A 8 -4.73 2.28 9.13
N ASP A 9 -5.84 2.25 8.38
CA ASP A 9 -6.12 1.18 7.43
C ASP A 9 -5.13 1.21 6.26
N GLU A 10 -4.83 2.39 5.71
CA GLU A 10 -3.80 2.57 4.69
C GLU A 10 -2.42 2.12 5.19
N MET A 11 -2.04 2.51 6.42
CA MET A 11 -0.80 2.07 7.05
C MET A 11 -0.75 0.55 7.21
N ALA A 12 -1.84 -0.09 7.63
CA ALA A 12 -1.92 -1.54 7.79
C ALA A 12 -1.80 -2.26 6.43
N ALA A 13 -2.50 -1.76 5.41
CA ALA A 13 -2.43 -2.30 4.05
C ALA A 13 -1.02 -2.18 3.47
N ALA A 14 -0.39 -1.01 3.58
CA ALA A 14 0.97 -0.77 3.09
C ALA A 14 2.01 -1.65 3.80
N ARG A 15 1.90 -1.83 5.13
CA ARG A 15 2.75 -2.77 5.88
C ARG A 15 2.55 -4.21 5.46
N GLY A 16 1.30 -4.63 5.24
CA GLY A 16 0.97 -5.96 4.74
C GLY A 16 1.58 -6.23 3.37
N ALA A 17 1.43 -5.28 2.44
CA ALA A 17 2.03 -5.33 1.12
C ALA A 17 3.56 -5.40 1.20
N LEU A 18 4.20 -4.53 2.00
CA LEU A 18 5.65 -4.53 2.18
C LEU A 18 6.17 -5.89 2.70
N LYS A 19 5.50 -6.46 3.71
CA LYS A 19 5.89 -7.76 4.29
C LYS A 19 5.82 -8.88 3.24
N LYS A 20 4.74 -8.92 2.46
CA LYS A 20 4.58 -9.89 1.36
C LYS A 20 5.65 -9.70 0.28
N ASN A 21 5.87 -8.45 -0.13
CA ASN A 21 6.77 -8.13 -1.24
C ASN A 21 8.25 -8.34 -0.88
N ALA A 22 8.65 -8.22 0.39
CA ALA A 22 10.02 -8.48 0.82
C ALA A 22 10.48 -9.91 0.49
N THR A 23 9.66 -10.91 0.82
CA THR A 23 9.95 -12.32 0.48
C THR A 23 9.91 -12.56 -1.03
N MET A 24 8.94 -11.95 -1.74
CA MET A 24 8.86 -12.05 -3.20
C MET A 24 10.07 -11.43 -3.89
N LEU A 25 10.58 -10.30 -3.39
CA LEU A 25 11.73 -9.62 -3.97
C LEU A 25 12.99 -10.48 -3.84
N TYR A 26 13.17 -11.15 -2.70
CA TYR A 26 14.25 -12.10 -2.49
C TYR A 26 14.22 -13.23 -3.54
N THR A 27 13.08 -13.90 -3.69
CA THR A 27 12.98 -15.04 -4.62
C THR A 27 13.04 -14.61 -6.08
N ALA A 28 12.45 -13.47 -6.45
CA ALA A 28 12.55 -12.91 -7.80
C ALA A 28 13.99 -12.51 -8.15
N SER A 29 14.71 -11.88 -7.21
CA SER A 29 16.12 -11.53 -7.37
C SER A 29 17.00 -12.79 -7.51
N GLN A 30 16.72 -13.82 -6.71
CA GLN A 30 17.40 -15.09 -6.79
C GLN A 30 17.18 -15.79 -8.15
N ALA A 31 15.95 -15.76 -8.68
CA ALA A 31 15.63 -16.30 -10.00
C ALA A 31 16.37 -15.55 -11.12
N PHE A 32 16.42 -14.22 -11.05
CA PHE A 32 17.16 -13.40 -12.01
C PHE A 32 18.67 -13.70 -12.01
N LEU A 33 19.28 -13.89 -10.83
CA LEU A 33 20.70 -14.23 -10.74
C LEU A 33 21.02 -15.63 -11.30
N ARG A 34 20.08 -16.58 -11.20
CA ARG A 34 20.24 -17.93 -11.78
C ARG A 34 20.02 -17.97 -13.29
N HIS A 35 19.12 -17.13 -13.79
CA HIS A 35 18.67 -17.12 -15.19
C HIS A 35 18.63 -15.69 -15.75
N PRO A 36 19.81 -15.05 -15.95
CA PRO A 36 19.90 -13.65 -16.35
C PRO A 36 19.47 -13.39 -17.80
N ASP A 37 19.48 -14.43 -18.63
CA ASP A 37 19.06 -14.47 -20.03
C ASP A 37 17.54 -14.58 -20.19
N VAL A 38 16.82 -15.04 -19.17
CA VAL A 38 15.36 -15.13 -19.19
C VAL A 38 14.75 -13.76 -18.87
N ALA A 39 14.30 -13.02 -19.89
CA ALA A 39 13.72 -11.68 -19.74
C ALA A 39 12.59 -11.58 -18.69
N ALA A 40 11.80 -12.64 -18.53
CA ALA A 40 10.71 -12.71 -17.56
C ALA A 40 11.20 -12.63 -16.10
N THR A 41 12.40 -13.13 -15.77
CA THR A 41 12.93 -13.05 -14.39
C THR A 41 13.29 -11.61 -14.02
N ARG A 42 13.86 -10.85 -14.97
CA ARG A 42 14.10 -9.41 -14.82
C ARG A 42 12.80 -8.65 -14.63
N ALA A 43 11.84 -8.84 -15.54
CA ALA A 43 10.55 -8.16 -15.49
C ALA A 43 9.81 -8.41 -14.17
N ASN A 44 9.81 -9.67 -13.69
CA ASN A 44 9.22 -10.02 -12.40
C ASN A 44 9.94 -9.32 -11.24
N ARG A 45 11.28 -9.36 -11.20
CA ARG A 45 12.06 -8.69 -10.15
C ARG A 45 11.78 -7.18 -10.12
N ASP A 46 11.77 -6.53 -11.27
CA ASP A 46 11.57 -5.09 -11.38
C ASP A 46 10.13 -4.70 -10.99
N TYR A 47 9.13 -5.53 -11.34
CA TYR A 47 7.75 -5.37 -10.89
C TYR A 47 7.65 -5.45 -9.35
N VAL A 48 8.19 -6.50 -8.73
CA VAL A 48 8.13 -6.65 -7.27
C VAL A 48 8.89 -5.52 -6.57
N PHE A 49 10.01 -5.08 -7.12
CA PHE A 49 10.76 -3.94 -6.59
C PHE A 49 9.91 -2.66 -6.60
N LYS A 50 9.18 -2.40 -7.68
CA LYS A 50 8.24 -1.28 -7.75
C LYS A 50 7.14 -1.40 -6.68
N GLN A 51 6.57 -2.59 -6.49
CA GLN A 51 5.57 -2.80 -5.42
C GLN A 51 6.15 -2.57 -4.00
N VAL A 52 7.44 -2.85 -3.77
CA VAL A 52 8.12 -2.51 -2.50
C VAL A 52 8.23 -1.00 -2.34
N GLN A 53 8.64 -0.28 -3.39
CA GLN A 53 8.74 1.19 -3.36
C GLN A 53 7.38 1.84 -3.09
N GLU A 54 6.33 1.38 -3.76
CA GLU A 54 4.96 1.85 -3.54
C GLU A 54 4.50 1.61 -2.09
N ALA A 55 4.78 0.43 -1.52
CA ALA A 55 4.45 0.15 -0.13
C ALA A 55 5.20 1.04 0.86
N ILE A 56 6.49 1.34 0.62
CA ILE A 56 7.27 2.26 1.44
C ILE A 56 6.73 3.69 1.32
N ALA A 57 6.41 4.13 0.11
CA ALA A 57 5.79 5.43 -0.13
C ALA A 57 4.44 5.55 0.58
N GLY A 58 3.60 4.50 0.53
CA GLY A 58 2.33 4.43 1.24
C GLY A 58 2.50 4.53 2.76
N ILE A 59 3.49 3.84 3.34
CA ILE A 59 3.82 3.98 4.77
C ILE A 59 4.24 5.42 5.09
N SER A 60 5.11 6.02 4.27
CA SER A 60 5.56 7.41 4.48
C SER A 60 4.40 8.39 4.40
N SER A 61 3.52 8.23 3.41
CA SER A 61 2.33 9.06 3.21
C SER A 61 1.39 8.96 4.39
N ALA A 62 1.01 7.74 4.80
CA ALA A 62 0.14 7.52 5.95
C ALA A 62 0.77 8.04 7.26
N ALA A 63 2.09 7.93 7.45
CA ALA A 63 2.77 8.45 8.63
C ALA A 63 2.83 9.98 8.68
N GLN A 64 2.92 10.63 7.52
CA GLN A 64 3.00 12.09 7.37
C GLN A 64 1.65 12.75 7.18
N ALA A 65 0.57 11.98 7.06
CA ALA A 65 -0.79 12.47 7.03
C ALA A 65 -1.11 13.20 8.35
N THR A 66 -0.73 14.47 8.41
CA THR A 66 -1.21 15.41 9.40
C THR A 66 -2.67 15.65 9.06
N SER A 67 -3.57 15.39 10.01
CA SER A 67 -5.01 15.58 9.87
C SER A 67 -5.32 16.79 8.99
N PRO A 68 -5.90 16.61 7.79
CA PRO A 68 -6.36 17.74 7.01
C PRO A 68 -7.59 18.31 7.72
N THR A 69 -7.48 19.60 7.99
CA THR A 69 -8.55 20.60 8.15
C THR A 69 -9.87 20.16 7.51
N ASP A 70 -10.97 20.42 8.22
CA ASP A 70 -12.43 20.25 7.98
C ASP A 70 -13.01 20.15 6.54
N GLU A 71 -12.26 20.19 5.45
CA GLU A 71 -12.79 20.44 4.10
C GLU A 71 -12.79 19.24 3.14
N ALA A 72 -12.57 18.03 3.65
CA ALA A 72 -12.89 16.83 2.89
C ALA A 72 -13.32 15.70 3.82
N LYS A 73 -14.58 15.74 4.28
CA LYS A 73 -15.36 14.52 4.54
C LYS A 73 -15.53 13.75 3.22
N GLY A 74 -14.43 13.32 2.62
CA GLY A 74 -14.43 12.28 1.61
C GLY A 74 -14.56 10.98 2.37
N HIS A 75 -15.78 10.47 2.50
CA HIS A 75 -16.09 9.25 3.21
C HIS A 75 -15.57 8.00 2.48
N THR A 76 -14.38 7.99 1.91
CA THR A 76 -13.90 6.86 1.10
C THR A 76 -13.46 5.69 1.97
N GLY A 77 -14.40 4.84 2.36
CA GLY A 77 -14.18 3.62 3.14
C GLY A 77 -15.27 2.56 2.92
N ILE A 78 -14.99 1.29 3.26
CA ILE A 78 -16.01 0.23 3.22
C ILE A 78 -17.12 0.63 4.20
N GLY A 79 -18.33 0.83 3.66
CA GLY A 79 -19.44 1.39 4.43
C GLY A 79 -19.67 2.88 4.21
N GLU A 80 -18.97 3.54 3.27
CA GLU A 80 -19.28 4.91 2.81
C GLU A 80 -20.76 5.08 2.51
N LEU A 81 -21.28 4.20 1.64
CA LEU A 81 -22.68 4.22 1.26
C LEU A 81 -23.60 4.02 2.47
N ALA A 82 -23.23 3.13 3.39
CA ALA A 82 -24.02 2.87 4.59
C ALA A 82 -24.00 4.06 5.56
N ALA A 83 -22.84 4.72 5.73
CA ALA A 83 -22.69 5.91 6.55
C ALA A 83 -23.47 7.10 5.97
N ALA A 84 -23.37 7.33 4.66
CA ALA A 84 -24.13 8.36 3.96
C ALA A 84 -25.64 8.11 4.02
N LEU A 85 -26.08 6.85 3.94
CA LEU A 85 -27.50 6.48 4.10
C LEU A 85 -28.01 6.73 5.51
N ASN A 86 -27.19 6.51 6.54
CA ASN A 86 -27.56 6.76 7.94
C ASN A 86 -27.58 8.25 8.31
N GLU A 87 -26.98 9.14 7.50
CA GLU A 87 -27.01 10.60 7.70
C GLU A 87 -28.25 11.24 7.06
N PHE A 88 -29.03 10.48 6.28
CA PHE A 88 -30.25 10.94 5.58
C PHE A 88 -31.56 10.73 6.36
N ASP A 89 -31.53 9.99 7.47
CA ASP A 89 -32.67 9.64 8.34
C ASP A 89 -32.74 10.58 9.56
#